data_AF-A0A291RQZ6-F1
#
_entry.id   AF-A0A291RQZ6-F1
#
_cell.length_a   1.000
_cell.length_b   1.000
_cell.length_c   1.000
_cell.angle_alpha   90.00
_cell.angle_beta   90.00
_cell.angle_gamma   90.00
#
_symmetry.space_group_name_H-M   'P 1'
#
loop_
_entity.id
_entity.type
_entity.pdbx_description
1 polymer ?
#
loop_
_entity_poly.entity_id
_entity_poly.type
_entity_poly.pdbx_seq_one_letter_code
_entity_poly.pdbx_strand_id
1 'polypeptide(L)'
;MPEQQLAMAILAHAARRDRIALAASLHLLSDPTADLSPVNVAAVMIAEWQRGIDVSDPEQLARWFSRQALSLADQAAHQPPIRSPREG
;
A
#
# COMPACT_ATOMS: atom_id res chain seq x y z
N MET A 1 3.96 -5.27 5.82
CA MET A 1 4.00 -3.79 5.67
C MET A 1 4.09 -3.38 4.19
N PRO A 2 4.95 -3.99 3.35
CA PRO A 2 5.04 -3.67 1.92
C PRO A 2 3.72 -3.82 1.17
N GLU A 3 2.94 -4.84 1.48
CA GLU A 3 1.65 -5.12 0.83
C GLU A 3 0.63 -4.02 1.14
N GLN A 4 0.63 -3.52 2.37
CA GLN A 4 -0.28 -2.46 2.80
C GLN A 4 0.07 -1.13 2.13
N GLN A 5 1.37 -0.81 2.03
CA GLN A 5 1.84 0.36 1.29
C GLN A 5 1.45 0.28 -0.20
N LEU A 6 1.66 -0.87 -0.85
CA LEU A 6 1.31 -1.07 -2.25
C LEU A 6 -0.20 -0.98 -2.47
N ALA A 7 -1.00 -1.59 -1.59
CA ALA A 7 -2.46 -1.47 -1.64
C ALA A 7 -2.91 0.00 -1.60
N MET A 8 -2.30 0.83 -0.75
CA MET A 8 -2.65 2.25 -0.63
C MET A 8 -2.26 3.03 -1.88
N ALA A 9 -1.10 2.73 -2.46
CA ALA A 9 -0.66 3.33 -3.72
C ALA A 9 -1.63 3.00 -4.87
N ILE A 10 -2.00 1.72 -5.02
CA ILE A 10 -2.96 1.27 -6.04
C ILE A 10 -4.30 2.01 -5.91
N LEU A 11 -4.85 2.09 -4.69
CA LEU A 11 -6.10 2.79 -4.44
C LEU A 11 -6.00 4.30 -4.74
N ALA A 12 -4.88 4.94 -4.40
CA ALA A 12 -4.64 6.34 -4.71
C ALA A 12 -4.61 6.61 -6.23
N HIS A 13 -3.91 5.77 -7.01
CA HIS A 13 -3.86 5.91 -8.46
C HIS A 13 -5.22 5.62 -9.12
N ALA A 14 -5.94 4.63 -8.63
CA ALA A 14 -7.30 4.32 -9.09
C ALA A 14 -8.27 5.50 -8.85
N ALA A 15 -8.24 6.11 -7.67
CA ALA A 15 -9.06 7.28 -7.34
C ALA A 15 -8.76 8.48 -8.24
N ARG A 16 -7.49 8.73 -8.58
CA ARG A 16 -7.08 9.79 -9.53
C ARG A 16 -7.33 9.46 -11.00
N ARG A 17 -7.72 8.22 -11.30
CA ARG A 17 -7.80 7.68 -12.68
C ARG A 17 -6.45 7.76 -13.43
N ASP A 18 -5.34 7.68 -12.69
CA ASP A 18 -3.99 7.64 -13.26
C ASP A 18 -3.69 6.22 -13.75
N ARG A 19 -4.03 5.97 -15.01
CA ARG A 19 -3.93 4.64 -15.62
C ARG A 19 -2.49 4.13 -15.73
N ILE A 20 -1.52 5.04 -15.90
CA ILE A 20 -0.11 4.66 -16.10
C ILE A 20 0.47 4.17 -14.77
N ALA A 21 0.32 4.97 -13.71
CA ALA A 21 0.83 4.60 -12.39
C ALA A 21 0.06 3.43 -11.78
N LEU A 22 -1.24 3.31 -12.06
CA LEU A 22 -2.04 2.15 -11.67
C LEU A 22 -1.51 0.86 -12.33
N ALA A 23 -1.28 0.88 -13.65
CA ALA A 23 -0.77 -0.28 -14.37
C ALA A 23 0.62 -0.70 -13.87
N ALA A 24 1.51 0.27 -13.62
CA ALA A 24 2.83 0.01 -13.05
C ALA A 24 2.74 -0.64 -11.66
N SER A 25 1.84 -0.13 -10.79
CA SER A 25 1.64 -0.66 -9.44
C SER A 25 1.06 -2.08 -9.45
N LEU A 26 0.14 -2.37 -10.38
CA LEU A 26 -0.41 -3.72 -10.56
C LEU A 26 0.62 -4.70 -11.13
N HIS A 27 1.55 -4.21 -11.95
CA HIS A 27 2.62 -5.05 -12.50
C HIS A 27 3.54 -5.61 -11.40
N LEU A 28 3.76 -4.87 -10.32
CA LEU A 28 4.53 -5.33 -9.14
C LEU A 28 3.90 -6.56 -8.47
N LEU A 29 2.58 -6.77 -8.60
CA LEU A 29 1.90 -7.96 -8.07
C LEU A 29 2.18 -9.23 -8.90
N SER A 30 2.66 -9.04 -10.13
CA SER A 30 3.00 -10.13 -11.04
C SER A 30 4.49 -10.48 -11.01
N ASP A 31 5.30 -9.71 -10.27
CA ASP A 31 6.73 -9.95 -10.14
C ASP A 31 6.98 -11.09 -9.13
N PRO A 32 7.48 -12.26 -9.57
CA PRO A 32 7.73 -13.39 -8.67
C PRO A 32 8.93 -13.16 -7.74
N THR A 33 9.74 -12.12 -7.99
CA THR A 33 10.89 -11.76 -7.15
C THR A 33 10.52 -10.77 -6.05
N ALA A 34 9.35 -10.15 -6.14
CA ALA A 34 8.82 -9.31 -5.09
C ALA A 34 8.32 -10.19 -3.94
N ASP A 35 8.77 -9.92 -2.72
CA ASP A 35 8.25 -10.54 -1.50
C ASP A 35 6.88 -9.94 -1.14
N LEU A 36 5.91 -10.17 -2.01
CA LEU A 36 4.55 -9.66 -1.94
C LEU A 36 3.56 -10.80 -2.10
N SER A 37 2.56 -10.86 -1.23
CA SER A 37 1.39 -11.72 -1.42
C SER A 37 0.29 -10.94 -2.13
N PRO A 38 -0.06 -11.28 -3.40
CA PRO A 38 -1.14 -10.59 -4.12
C PRO A 38 -2.49 -10.69 -3.42
N VAL A 39 -2.74 -11.82 -2.74
CA VAL A 39 -3.96 -12.04 -1.96
C VAL A 39 -4.03 -11.07 -0.77
N ASN A 40 -2.91 -10.86 -0.07
CA ASN A 40 -2.86 -9.91 1.05
C ASN A 40 -3.03 -8.47 0.56
N VAL A 41 -2.43 -8.10 -0.57
CA VAL A 41 -2.62 -6.76 -1.17
C VAL A 41 -4.10 -6.54 -1.51
N ALA A 42 -4.76 -7.50 -2.16
CA ALA A 42 -6.17 -7.40 -2.51
C ALA A 42 -7.07 -7.30 -1.26
N ALA A 43 -6.80 -8.09 -0.22
CA ALA A 43 -7.54 -8.05 1.04
C ALA A 43 -7.44 -6.67 1.72
N VAL A 44 -6.24 -6.10 1.77
CA VAL A 44 -6.03 -4.74 2.28
C VAL A 44 -6.75 -3.70 1.42
N MET A 45 -6.67 -3.81 0.09
CA MET A 45 -7.35 -2.88 -0.81
C MET A 45 -8.86 -2.84 -0.54
N ILE A 46 -9.49 -4.00 -0.33
CA ILE A 46 -10.92 -4.11 -0.03
C ILE A 46 -11.24 -3.46 1.32
N ALA A 47 -10.48 -3.78 2.37
CA ALA A 47 -10.70 -3.24 3.71
C ALA A 47 -10.61 -1.71 3.74
N GLU A 48 -9.62 -1.14 3.04
CA GLU A 48 -9.38 0.29 3.04
C GLU A 48 -10.30 1.05 2.07
N TRP A 49 -10.71 0.42 0.97
CA TRP A 49 -11.81 0.93 0.14
C TRP A 49 -13.12 1.03 0.94
N GLN A 50 -13.46 0.00 1.72
CA GLN A 50 -14.65 0.02 2.59
C GLN A 50 -14.59 1.13 3.64
N ARG A 51 -13.40 1.49 4.14
CA ARG A 51 -13.23 2.63 5.05
C ARG A 51 -13.39 4.00 4.37
N GLY A 52 -13.11 4.08 3.08
CA GLY A 52 -13.12 5.33 2.31
C GLY A 52 -14.37 5.53 1.44
N ILE A 53 -15.29 4.56 1.39
CA ILE A 53 -16.41 4.54 0.41
C ILE A 53 -17.40 5.70 0.56
N ASP A 54 -17.47 6.32 1.74
CA ASP A 54 -18.34 7.48 2.00
C ASP A 54 -17.70 8.82 1.56
N VAL A 55 -16.46 8.81 1.07
CA VAL A 55 -15.79 10.01 0.55
C VAL A 55 -16.25 10.28 -0.88
N SER A 56 -17.05 11.34 -1.04
CA SER A 56 -17.64 11.73 -2.32
C SER A 56 -16.69 12.44 -3.29
N ASP A 57 -15.54 12.95 -2.82
CA ASP A 57 -14.50 13.59 -3.64
C ASP A 57 -13.33 12.63 -3.93
N PRO A 58 -13.15 12.17 -5.19
CA PRO A 58 -12.07 11.27 -5.58
C PRO A 58 -10.66 11.80 -5.26
N GLU A 59 -10.43 13.11 -5.33
CA GLU A 59 -9.09 13.68 -5.06
C GLU A 59 -8.81 13.73 -3.55
N GLN A 60 -9.84 13.97 -2.74
CA GLN A 60 -9.73 13.86 -1.28
C GLN A 60 -9.42 12.42 -0.87
N LEU A 61 -10.11 11.45 -1.46
CA LEU A 61 -9.89 10.02 -1.24
C LEU A 61 -8.47 9.60 -1.67
N ALA A 62 -8.01 10.04 -2.85
CA ALA A 62 -6.67 9.75 -3.34
C ALA A 62 -5.56 10.32 -2.43
N ARG A 63 -5.73 11.56 -1.96
CA ARG A 63 -4.79 12.19 -1.01
C ARG A 63 -4.75 11.45 0.32
N TRP A 64 -5.90 10.97 0.80
CA TRP A 64 -5.95 10.16 2.01
C TRP A 64 -5.14 8.86 1.86
N PHE A 65 -5.38 8.08 0.80
CA PHE A 65 -4.61 6.87 0.51
C PHE A 65 -3.11 7.15 0.36
N SER A 66 -2.75 8.22 -0.35
CA SER A 66 -1.33 8.58 -0.56
C SER A 66 -0.60 8.89 0.76
N ARG A 67 -1.26 9.58 1.70
CA ARG A 67 -0.68 9.87 3.02
C ARG A 67 -0.49 8.59 3.85
N GLN A 68 -1.43 7.65 3.78
CA GLN A 68 -1.30 6.36 4.46
C GLN A 68 -0.13 5.55 3.89
N ALA A 69 0.01 5.50 2.56
CA ALA A 69 1.12 4.81 1.90
C ALA A 69 2.49 5.36 2.36
N LEU A 70 2.65 6.68 2.39
CA LEU A 70 3.89 7.34 2.81
C LEU A 70 4.20 7.08 4.29
N SER A 71 3.19 7.19 5.17
CA SER A 71 3.35 6.90 6.60
C SER A 71 3.84 5.47 6.86
N LEU A 72 3.31 4.49 6.12
CA LEU A 72 3.73 3.09 6.22
C LEU A 72 5.16 2.88 5.72
N ALA A 73 5.55 3.55 4.64
CA ALA A 73 6.90 3.52 4.11
C ALA A 73 7.92 4.08 5.13
N ASP A 74 7.59 5.22 5.74
CA ASP A 74 8.42 5.84 6.78
C ASP A 74 8.54 4.94 8.01
N GLN A 75 7.46 4.30 8.45
CA GLN A 75 7.50 3.36 9.58
C GLN A 75 8.39 2.14 9.29
N ALA A 76 8.34 1.61 8.06
CA ALA A 76 9.21 0.51 7.66
C ALA A 76 10.69 0.93 7.63
N ALA A 77 10.99 2.18 7.25
CA ALA A 77 12.35 2.71 7.23
C ALA A 77 12.93 3.02 8.63
N HIS A 78 12.07 3.26 9.63
CA HIS A 78 12.49 3.65 11.00
C HIS A 78 12.35 2.53 12.05
N GLN A 79 12.06 1.28 11.65
CA GLN A 79 12.12 0.16 12.59
C GLN A 79 13.58 -0.16 12.95
N PRO A 80 13.99 -0.07 14.23
CA PRO A 80 15.33 -0.46 14.64
C PRO A 80 15.52 -1.97 14.43
N PRO A 81 16.73 -2.44 14.06
CA PRO A 81 16.97 -3.86 13.90
C PRO A 81 16.68 -4.58 15.22
N ILE A 82 15.80 -5.59 15.16
CA ILE A 82 15.56 -6.50 16.27
C ILE A 82 16.91 -7.14 16.60
N ARG A 83 17.55 -6.72 17.70
CA ARG A 83 18.73 -7.40 18.23
C ARG A 83 18.26 -8.75 18.76
N SER A 84 18.59 -9.83 18.05
CA SER A 84 18.46 -11.19 18.59
C SER A 84 19.23 -11.27 19.92
N PRO A 85 18.69 -11.95 20.96
CA PRO A 85 19.44 -12.19 22.18
C PRO A 85 20.70 -12.96 21.81
N ARG A 86 21.87 -12.48 22.27
CA ARG A 86 23.08 -13.29 22.23
C ARG A 86 22.81 -14.54 23.07
N GLU A 87 22.72 -15.68 22.41
CA GLU A 87 22.82 -16.97 23.10
C GLU A 87 24.20 -17.01 23.78
N GLY A 88 24.17 -17.25 25.09
CA GLY A 88 25.33 -17.45 25.95
C GLY A 88 25.17 -18.74 26.71
#